data_AF-A0A4Q5WK61-F1
#
_entry.id   AF-A0A4Q5WK61-F1
#
_cell.length_a   1.000
_cell.length_b   1.000
_cell.length_c   1.000
_cell.angle_alpha   90.00
_cell.angle_beta   90.00
_cell.angle_gamma   90.00
#
_symmetry.space_group_name_H-M   'P 1'
#
loop_
_entity.id
_entity.type
_entity.pdbx_description
1 polymer ?
#
loop_
_entity_poly.entity_id
_entity_poly.type
_entity_poly.pdbx_seq_one_letter_code
_entity_poly.pdbx_strand_id
1 'polypeptide(L)'
;ARKEADIVFTWNGTTSGVKVPNGDWIAADREGLTFCDATSAVFAMPVPWDKIDVLSYSWQKVLGGEGAHGILILSPRAIERLQTYTPKWPMPKLFRMAKGGAVTEGIFEGETINTPSMLATEDYLDALNWVEGLGGVEAAFKRSDANLAVLEAWVAKTPWVEFLAADKAIRSNTSVTLSITDPRVAGLDDKGQQDFVKKFVALLEKENAAYDIGGYKAAPPGLRIWCGATVEAADLEKLTPWLDWAFAETVATLG
;
A
#
# COMPACT_ATOMS: atom_id res chain seq x y z
N ALA A 1 -12.15 -15.69 10.83
CA ALA A 1 -13.15 -15.38 9.78
C ALA A 1 -14.18 -16.51 9.68
N ARG A 2 -15.31 -16.31 8.97
CA ARG A 2 -16.31 -17.38 8.76
C ARG A 2 -15.71 -18.48 7.86
N LYS A 3 -15.92 -19.74 8.22
CA LYS A 3 -15.30 -20.89 7.54
C LYS A 3 -15.85 -21.12 6.13
N GLU A 4 -17.16 -20.98 5.94
CA GLU A 4 -17.81 -21.28 4.64
C GLU A 4 -17.86 -20.09 3.67
N ALA A 5 -17.43 -18.91 4.09
CA ALA A 5 -17.54 -17.69 3.27
C ALA A 5 -16.21 -17.34 2.61
N ASP A 6 -16.29 -16.90 1.36
CA ASP A 6 -15.17 -16.20 0.73
C ASP A 6 -14.86 -14.91 1.51
N ILE A 7 -13.57 -14.58 1.64
CA ILE A 7 -13.07 -13.43 2.39
C ILE A 7 -12.39 -12.49 1.41
N VAL A 8 -12.80 -11.23 1.35
CA VAL A 8 -12.19 -10.20 0.51
C VAL A 8 -11.63 -9.11 1.41
N PHE A 9 -10.34 -8.82 1.28
CA PHE A 9 -9.66 -7.86 2.14
C PHE A 9 -8.44 -7.23 1.46
N THR A 10 -7.94 -6.15 2.04
CA THR A 10 -6.67 -5.54 1.63
C THR A 10 -5.60 -5.90 2.66
N TRP A 11 -4.41 -6.28 2.21
CA TRP A 11 -3.29 -6.55 3.13
C TRP A 11 -2.77 -5.26 3.77
N ASN A 12 -2.78 -4.17 3.01
CA ASN A 12 -2.33 -2.85 3.45
C ASN A 12 -3.30 -1.78 2.95
N GLY A 13 -3.95 -1.08 3.89
CA GLY A 13 -4.84 0.04 3.64
C GLY A 13 -4.05 1.33 3.50
N THR A 14 -3.64 1.66 2.26
CA THR A 14 -2.85 2.88 1.96
C THR A 14 -3.53 4.15 2.44
N THR A 15 -4.86 4.22 2.41
CA THR A 15 -5.61 5.41 2.82
C THR A 15 -5.57 5.65 4.32
N SER A 16 -5.68 4.58 5.11
CA SER A 16 -5.72 4.63 6.58
C SER A 16 -4.34 4.44 7.22
N GLY A 17 -3.34 4.02 6.44
CA GLY A 17 -1.99 3.71 6.91
C GLY A 17 -1.94 2.53 7.87
N VAL A 18 -2.81 1.53 7.62
CA VAL A 18 -2.84 0.29 8.40
C VAL A 18 -2.49 -0.92 7.54
N LYS A 19 -1.98 -1.98 8.17
CA LYS A 19 -1.78 -3.30 7.58
C LYS A 19 -2.44 -4.39 8.41
N VAL A 20 -2.75 -5.51 7.77
CA VAL A 20 -3.13 -6.73 8.45
C VAL A 20 -1.92 -7.23 9.27
N PRO A 21 -2.06 -7.45 10.59
CA PRO A 21 -0.91 -7.74 11.44
C PRO A 21 -0.31 -9.13 11.19
N ASN A 22 -1.15 -10.12 10.85
CA ASN A 22 -0.78 -11.49 10.51
C ASN A 22 -1.95 -12.22 9.82
N GLY A 23 -1.73 -13.46 9.37
CA GLY A 23 -2.75 -14.31 8.77
C GLY A 23 -3.46 -15.26 9.73
N ASP A 24 -3.31 -15.15 11.05
CA ASP A 24 -3.78 -16.18 12.01
C ASP A 24 -5.31 -16.21 12.15
N TRP A 25 -5.98 -15.12 11.81
CA TRP A 25 -7.43 -15.02 11.75
C TRP A 25 -8.05 -15.71 10.52
N ILE A 26 -7.21 -16.10 9.54
CA ILE A 26 -7.60 -16.89 8.38
C ILE A 26 -7.46 -18.36 8.76
N ALA A 27 -8.59 -19.05 8.87
CA ALA A 27 -8.61 -20.47 9.22
C ALA A 27 -7.90 -21.30 8.14
N ALA A 28 -7.02 -22.22 8.58
CA ALA A 28 -6.31 -23.12 7.67
C ALA A 28 -7.28 -24.12 7.01
N ASP A 29 -8.33 -24.52 7.72
CA ASP A 29 -9.38 -25.43 7.26
C ASP A 29 -10.58 -24.71 6.62
N ARG A 30 -10.42 -23.45 6.18
CA ARG A 30 -11.48 -22.68 5.51
C ARG A 30 -12.00 -23.38 4.26
N GLU A 31 -13.30 -23.29 4.02
CA GLU A 31 -13.94 -23.81 2.80
C GLU A 31 -14.02 -22.72 1.72
N GLY A 32 -14.24 -21.47 2.13
CA GLY A 32 -14.17 -20.29 1.26
C GLY A 32 -12.75 -19.98 0.77
N LEU A 33 -12.67 -19.19 -0.29
CA LEU A 33 -11.43 -18.62 -0.82
C LEU A 33 -11.15 -17.25 -0.19
N THR A 34 -9.88 -16.91 -0.11
CA THR A 34 -9.39 -15.58 0.27
C THR A 34 -8.99 -14.78 -0.97
N PHE A 35 -9.43 -13.54 -1.03
CA PHE A 35 -9.13 -12.57 -2.07
C PHE A 35 -8.42 -11.40 -1.40
N CYS A 36 -7.15 -11.21 -1.74
CA CYS A 36 -6.29 -10.24 -1.09
C CYS A 36 -5.81 -9.19 -2.10
N ASP A 37 -6.19 -7.93 -1.88
CA ASP A 37 -5.51 -6.81 -2.51
C ASP A 37 -4.22 -6.51 -1.73
N ALA A 38 -3.09 -6.83 -2.34
CA ALA A 38 -1.76 -6.61 -1.78
C ALA A 38 -0.98 -5.54 -2.57
N THR A 39 -1.69 -4.65 -3.27
CA THR A 39 -1.09 -3.61 -4.13
C THR A 39 -0.03 -2.76 -3.44
N SER A 40 -0.17 -2.47 -2.14
CA SER A 40 0.82 -1.70 -1.36
C SER A 40 1.62 -2.53 -0.36
N ALA A 41 1.59 -3.86 -0.50
CA ALA A 41 2.17 -4.80 0.46
C ALA A 41 3.27 -5.68 -0.15
N VAL A 42 3.06 -6.23 -1.35
CA VAL A 42 4.07 -7.07 -2.01
C VAL A 42 5.37 -6.27 -2.17
N PHE A 43 6.51 -6.89 -1.88
CA PHE A 43 7.86 -6.29 -1.76
C PHE A 43 8.13 -5.40 -0.55
N ALA A 44 7.17 -5.14 0.33
CA ALA A 44 7.41 -4.31 1.52
C ALA A 44 7.05 -4.98 2.85
N MET A 45 6.26 -6.05 2.84
CA MET A 45 5.90 -6.80 4.04
C MET A 45 5.57 -8.26 3.70
N PRO A 46 5.71 -9.19 4.66
CA PRO A 46 5.41 -10.59 4.43
C PRO A 46 3.92 -10.81 4.16
N VAL A 47 3.63 -11.76 3.26
CA VAL A 47 2.29 -12.27 2.94
C VAL A 47 2.27 -13.78 3.20
N PRO A 48 1.29 -14.32 3.94
CA PRO A 48 1.19 -15.76 4.21
C PRO A 48 0.57 -16.48 3.00
N TRP A 49 1.41 -16.78 2.00
CA TRP A 49 0.98 -17.33 0.71
C TRP A 49 0.13 -18.61 0.80
N ASP A 50 0.36 -19.45 1.82
CA ASP A 50 -0.42 -20.65 2.11
C ASP A 50 -1.88 -20.36 2.51
N LYS A 51 -2.14 -19.14 2.99
CA LYS A 51 -3.46 -18.67 3.41
C LYS A 51 -4.14 -17.76 2.39
N ILE A 52 -3.50 -17.46 1.26
CA ILE A 52 -4.05 -16.58 0.23
C ILE A 52 -4.39 -17.37 -1.04
N ASP A 53 -5.65 -17.35 -1.45
CA ASP A 53 -6.12 -18.13 -2.60
C ASP A 53 -6.08 -17.34 -3.91
N VAL A 54 -6.40 -16.04 -3.84
CA VAL A 54 -6.35 -15.09 -4.95
C VAL A 54 -5.70 -13.82 -4.43
N LEU A 55 -4.57 -13.42 -5.02
CA LEU A 55 -3.90 -12.16 -4.68
C LEU A 55 -3.74 -11.31 -5.93
N SER A 56 -4.07 -10.02 -5.83
CA SER A 56 -3.70 -9.05 -6.84
C SER A 56 -2.80 -7.96 -6.26
N TYR A 57 -1.82 -7.54 -7.03
CA TYR A 57 -1.06 -6.33 -6.74
C TYR A 57 -0.70 -5.60 -8.03
N SER A 58 -0.43 -4.31 -7.93
CA SER A 58 -0.20 -3.41 -9.05
C SER A 58 1.24 -2.87 -9.00
N TRP A 59 1.86 -2.61 -10.15
CA TRP A 59 3.29 -2.28 -10.24
C TRP A 59 3.65 -0.89 -9.65
N GLN A 60 2.71 0.06 -9.66
CA GLN A 60 2.91 1.48 -9.34
C GLN A 60 3.07 1.84 -7.86
N LYS A 61 3.15 0.87 -6.95
CA LYS A 61 3.27 1.17 -5.52
C LYS A 61 4.67 0.89 -5.00
N VAL A 62 4.92 -0.30 -4.46
CA VAL A 62 6.18 -0.57 -3.73
C VAL A 62 7.39 -0.45 -4.64
N LEU A 63 7.28 -0.86 -5.90
CA LEU A 63 8.36 -0.80 -6.89
C LEU A 63 8.27 0.41 -7.83
N GLY A 64 7.18 1.20 -7.78
CA GLY A 64 7.09 2.47 -8.51
C GLY A 64 6.97 2.38 -10.04
N GLY A 65 6.48 1.26 -10.59
CA GLY A 65 6.27 1.11 -12.04
C GLY A 65 4.98 1.75 -12.57
N GLU A 66 4.58 1.41 -13.80
CA GLU A 66 3.38 1.98 -14.44
C GLU A 66 2.06 1.48 -13.81
N GLY A 67 1.07 2.38 -13.72
CA GLY A 67 -0.29 2.06 -13.29
C GLY A 67 -1.04 1.21 -14.31
N ALA A 68 -2.22 0.71 -13.93
CA ALA A 68 -3.07 -0.18 -14.75
C ALA A 68 -2.41 -1.52 -15.17
N HIS A 69 -1.20 -1.80 -14.69
CA HIS A 69 -0.49 -3.06 -14.83
C HIS A 69 -0.28 -3.68 -13.46
N GLY A 70 -0.32 -5.01 -13.41
CA GLY A 70 -0.26 -5.73 -12.16
C GLY A 70 -0.21 -7.23 -12.37
N ILE A 71 -0.17 -7.94 -11.25
CA ILE A 71 -0.07 -9.39 -11.20
C ILE A 71 -1.29 -9.94 -10.49
N LEU A 72 -1.80 -11.06 -11.02
CA LEU A 72 -2.78 -11.91 -10.39
C LEU A 72 -2.12 -13.24 -10.05
N ILE A 73 -2.15 -13.62 -8.78
CA ILE A 73 -1.59 -14.88 -8.26
C ILE A 73 -2.75 -15.75 -7.81
N LEU A 74 -2.79 -16.99 -8.30
CA LEU A 74 -3.87 -17.94 -8.07
C LEU A 74 -3.34 -19.22 -7.43
N SER A 75 -3.91 -19.59 -6.29
CA SER A 75 -3.67 -20.90 -5.65
C SER A 75 -4.35 -22.04 -6.42
N PRO A 76 -3.97 -23.31 -6.16
CA PRO A 76 -4.68 -24.47 -6.71
C PRO A 76 -6.20 -24.46 -6.43
N ARG A 77 -6.63 -23.98 -5.26
CA ARG A 77 -8.06 -23.87 -4.90
C ARG A 77 -8.80 -22.82 -5.74
N ALA A 78 -8.13 -21.72 -6.08
CA ALA A 78 -8.67 -20.71 -6.98
C ALA A 78 -8.78 -21.23 -8.41
N ILE A 79 -7.80 -22.01 -8.87
CA ILE A 79 -7.85 -22.71 -10.16
C ILE A 79 -9.02 -23.70 -10.20
N GLU A 80 -9.21 -24.52 -9.17
CA GLU A 80 -10.34 -25.45 -9.07
C GLU A 80 -11.69 -24.71 -9.11
N ARG A 81 -11.80 -23.57 -8.41
CA ARG A 81 -13.01 -22.72 -8.47
C ARG A 81 -13.27 -22.20 -9.89
N LEU A 82 -12.24 -21.79 -10.62
CA LEU A 82 -12.37 -21.36 -12.03
C LEU A 82 -12.84 -22.48 -12.95
N GLN A 83 -12.48 -23.73 -12.66
CA GLN A 83 -12.90 -24.91 -13.42
C GLN A 83 -14.34 -25.35 -13.10
N THR A 84 -14.78 -25.16 -11.86
CA THR A 84 -16.05 -25.72 -11.37
C THR A 84 -17.20 -24.70 -11.36
N TYR A 85 -16.90 -23.41 -11.25
CA TYR A 85 -17.92 -22.36 -11.19
C TYR A 85 -18.24 -21.78 -12.57
N THR A 86 -19.52 -21.79 -12.94
CA THR A 86 -20.03 -21.05 -14.09
C THR A 86 -20.91 -19.89 -13.59
N PRO A 87 -20.53 -18.63 -13.86
CA PRO A 87 -21.37 -17.48 -13.53
C PRO A 87 -22.75 -17.58 -14.19
N LYS A 88 -23.81 -17.17 -13.48
CA LYS A 88 -25.19 -17.16 -14.03
C LYS A 88 -25.43 -16.02 -15.03
N TRP A 89 -24.47 -15.11 -15.17
CA TRP A 89 -24.51 -13.95 -16.07
C TRP A 89 -23.47 -14.10 -17.18
N PRO A 90 -23.67 -13.43 -18.33
CA PRO A 90 -22.67 -13.43 -19.40
C PRO A 90 -21.38 -12.74 -18.93
N MET A 91 -20.23 -13.35 -19.26
CA MET A 91 -18.92 -12.78 -18.98
C MET A 91 -18.30 -12.21 -20.26
N PRO A 92 -17.85 -10.94 -20.27
CA PRO A 92 -17.02 -10.40 -21.35
C PRO A 92 -15.81 -11.30 -21.62
N LYS A 93 -15.41 -11.45 -22.88
CA LYS A 93 -14.28 -12.33 -23.27
C LYS A 93 -13.00 -11.98 -22.50
N LEU A 94 -12.76 -10.69 -22.25
CA LEU A 94 -11.58 -10.18 -21.54
C LEU A 94 -11.46 -10.72 -20.10
N PHE A 95 -12.57 -11.03 -19.43
CA PHE A 95 -12.58 -11.50 -18.04
C PHE A 95 -12.69 -13.03 -17.92
N ARG A 96 -12.71 -13.75 -19.04
CA ARG A 96 -12.80 -15.22 -19.03
C ARG A 96 -11.41 -15.84 -18.96
N MET A 97 -11.07 -16.41 -17.81
CA MET A 97 -9.85 -17.21 -17.60
C MET A 97 -10.08 -18.72 -17.79
N ALA A 98 -11.33 -19.16 -17.85
CA ALA A 98 -11.71 -20.56 -18.02
C ALA A 98 -12.86 -20.72 -19.00
N LYS A 99 -12.89 -21.87 -19.69
CA LYS A 99 -13.96 -22.26 -20.62
C LYS A 99 -14.12 -23.77 -20.63
N GLY A 100 -15.34 -24.26 -20.49
CA GLY A 100 -15.64 -25.69 -20.58
C GLY A 100 -15.00 -26.54 -19.48
N GLY A 101 -14.84 -25.97 -18.28
CA GLY A 101 -14.23 -26.66 -17.14
C GLY A 101 -12.69 -26.66 -17.13
N ALA A 102 -12.04 -26.01 -18.10
CA ALA A 102 -10.58 -25.88 -18.16
C ALA A 102 -10.16 -24.42 -18.07
N VAL A 103 -9.08 -24.15 -17.32
CA VAL A 103 -8.41 -22.83 -17.30
C VAL A 103 -7.58 -22.69 -18.58
N THR A 104 -7.49 -21.47 -19.11
CA THR A 104 -6.62 -21.16 -20.25
C THR A 104 -5.16 -21.10 -19.79
N GLU A 105 -4.44 -22.20 -19.96
CA GLU A 105 -3.05 -22.36 -19.48
C GLU A 105 -2.09 -21.33 -20.06
N GLY A 106 -2.27 -20.93 -21.32
CA GLY A 106 -1.45 -19.93 -21.99
C GLY A 106 -1.31 -18.60 -21.23
N ILE A 107 -2.31 -18.22 -20.41
CA ILE A 107 -2.24 -17.00 -19.58
C ILE A 107 -1.04 -17.06 -18.60
N PHE A 108 -0.68 -18.25 -18.12
CA PHE A 108 0.45 -18.45 -17.22
C PHE A 108 1.79 -18.61 -17.96
N GLU A 109 1.74 -18.82 -19.27
CA GLU A 109 2.90 -18.95 -20.15
C GLU A 109 3.21 -17.64 -20.90
N GLY A 110 2.49 -16.55 -20.58
CA GLY A 110 2.68 -15.24 -21.18
C GLY A 110 1.85 -15.00 -22.45
N GLU A 111 0.89 -15.86 -22.78
CA GLU A 111 -0.11 -15.54 -23.78
C GLU A 111 -0.99 -14.40 -23.30
N THR A 112 -1.01 -13.32 -24.06
CA THR A 112 -1.78 -12.14 -23.74
C THR A 112 -3.09 -12.14 -24.50
N ILE A 113 -4.21 -11.85 -23.82
CA ILE A 113 -5.52 -11.71 -24.48
C ILE A 113 -5.50 -10.57 -25.52
N ASN A 114 -4.79 -9.48 -25.19
CA ASN A 114 -4.53 -8.31 -26.03
C ASN A 114 -3.07 -7.88 -25.86
N THR A 115 -2.54 -7.10 -26.79
CA THR A 115 -1.15 -6.61 -26.75
C THR A 115 -0.85 -5.82 -25.47
N PRO A 116 0.11 -6.23 -24.63
CA PRO A 116 0.53 -5.47 -23.46
C PRO A 116 1.51 -4.34 -23.84
N SER A 117 1.73 -3.40 -22.92
CA SER A 117 2.81 -2.41 -23.07
C SER A 117 4.16 -3.06 -22.78
N MET A 118 4.97 -3.28 -23.82
CA MET A 118 6.32 -3.82 -23.64
C MET A 118 7.24 -2.87 -22.86
N LEU A 119 6.99 -1.56 -22.92
CA LEU A 119 7.73 -0.58 -22.12
C LEU A 119 7.46 -0.73 -20.63
N ALA A 120 6.19 -0.90 -20.24
CA ALA A 120 5.83 -1.13 -18.84
C ALA A 120 6.38 -2.46 -18.33
N THR A 121 6.37 -3.50 -19.19
CA THR A 121 6.95 -4.80 -18.85
C THR A 121 8.46 -4.70 -18.61
N GLU A 122 9.20 -4.01 -19.49
CA GLU A 122 10.66 -3.83 -19.33
C GLU A 122 11.01 -3.05 -18.06
N ASP A 123 10.30 -1.95 -17.80
CA ASP A 123 10.45 -1.17 -16.55
C ASP A 123 10.25 -2.03 -15.31
N TYR A 124 9.24 -2.90 -15.33
CA TYR A 124 8.99 -3.81 -14.21
C TYR A 124 10.07 -4.89 -14.07
N LEU A 125 10.64 -5.40 -15.17
CA LEU A 125 11.76 -6.33 -15.12
C LEU A 125 13.01 -5.67 -14.52
N ASP A 126 13.30 -4.41 -14.85
CA ASP A 126 14.39 -3.66 -14.22
C ASP A 126 14.19 -3.51 -12.71
N ALA A 127 12.98 -3.17 -12.27
CA ALA A 127 12.64 -3.08 -10.86
C ALA A 127 12.82 -4.44 -10.13
N LEU A 128 12.45 -5.55 -10.76
CA LEU A 128 12.66 -6.89 -10.20
C LEU A 128 14.16 -7.25 -10.11
N ASN A 129 14.95 -6.92 -11.14
CA ASN A 129 16.40 -7.11 -11.13
C ASN A 129 17.07 -6.28 -10.02
N TRP A 130 16.58 -5.06 -9.78
CA TRP A 130 17.02 -4.24 -8.66
C TRP A 130 16.71 -4.90 -7.31
N VAL A 131 15.50 -5.43 -7.12
CA VAL A 131 15.15 -6.20 -5.90
C VAL A 131 16.06 -7.40 -5.72
N GLU A 132 16.37 -8.16 -6.78
CA GLU A 132 17.32 -9.26 -6.72
C GLU A 132 18.72 -8.78 -6.32
N GLY A 133 19.20 -7.69 -6.93
CA GLY A 133 20.50 -7.06 -6.62
C GLY A 133 20.61 -6.53 -5.19
N LEU A 134 19.49 -6.18 -4.54
CA LEU A 134 19.45 -5.81 -3.12
C LEU A 134 19.63 -7.00 -2.17
N GLY A 135 19.55 -8.23 -2.66
CA GLY A 135 19.47 -9.45 -1.83
C GLY A 135 18.06 -10.03 -1.71
N GLY A 136 17.17 -9.67 -2.64
CA GLY A 136 15.82 -10.21 -2.75
C GLY A 136 14.77 -9.52 -1.87
N VAL A 137 13.58 -10.12 -1.82
CA VAL A 137 12.38 -9.53 -1.21
C VAL A 137 12.55 -9.20 0.28
N GLU A 138 13.31 -10.00 1.03
CA GLU A 138 13.59 -9.75 2.45
C GLU A 138 14.43 -8.47 2.67
N ALA A 139 15.31 -8.14 1.73
CA ALA A 139 16.04 -6.88 1.77
C ALA A 139 15.10 -5.68 1.51
N ALA A 140 14.14 -5.84 0.59
CA ALA A 140 13.12 -4.83 0.32
C ALA A 140 12.20 -4.60 1.55
N PHE A 141 11.81 -5.66 2.26
CA PHE A 141 11.07 -5.56 3.52
C PHE A 141 11.84 -4.74 4.57
N LYS A 142 13.10 -5.07 4.78
CA LYS A 142 13.98 -4.36 5.73
C LYS A 142 14.13 -2.88 5.39
N ARG A 143 14.18 -2.53 4.10
CA ARG A 143 14.21 -1.12 3.66
C ARG A 143 12.93 -0.38 4.07
N SER A 144 11.75 -0.95 3.82
CA SER A 144 10.49 -0.34 4.27
C SER A 144 10.37 -0.24 5.79
N ASP A 145 10.84 -1.24 6.54
CA ASP A 145 10.86 -1.18 8.00
C ASP A 145 11.83 -0.12 8.53
N ALA A 146 13.02 0.02 7.92
CA ALA A 146 13.98 1.07 8.26
C ALA A 146 13.41 2.47 7.98
N ASN A 147 12.68 2.63 6.86
CA ASN A 147 12.00 3.86 6.51
C ASN A 147 10.93 4.25 7.55
N LEU A 148 10.08 3.30 7.97
CA LEU A 148 9.13 3.53 9.06
C LEU A 148 9.85 3.90 10.36
N ALA A 149 10.97 3.24 10.70
CA ALA A 149 11.71 3.50 11.93
C ALA A 149 12.23 4.95 12.03
N VAL A 150 12.60 5.58 10.91
CA VAL A 150 12.96 7.02 10.87
C VAL A 150 11.79 7.88 11.33
N LEU A 151 10.59 7.64 10.78
CA LEU A 151 9.39 8.37 11.17
C LEU A 151 8.96 8.05 12.60
N GLU A 152 9.07 6.80 13.05
CA GLU A 152 8.81 6.45 14.46
C GLU A 152 9.72 7.20 15.42
N ALA A 153 11.01 7.29 15.12
CA ALA A 153 11.98 7.99 15.95
C ALA A 153 11.71 9.51 15.98
N TRP A 154 11.27 10.09 14.87
CA TRP A 154 10.87 11.48 14.81
C TRP A 154 9.55 11.75 15.56
N VAL A 155 8.49 10.99 15.30
CA VAL A 155 7.20 11.15 16.00
C VAL A 155 7.39 11.02 17.52
N ALA A 156 8.24 10.09 17.99
CA ALA A 156 8.48 9.91 19.42
C ALA A 156 9.05 11.13 20.16
N LYS A 157 9.71 12.06 19.45
CA LYS A 157 10.28 13.30 20.02
C LYS A 157 9.52 14.57 19.62
N THR A 158 8.50 14.45 18.78
CA THR A 158 7.81 15.59 18.17
C THR A 158 6.40 15.71 18.74
N PRO A 159 6.11 16.73 19.57
CA PRO A 159 4.88 16.77 20.38
C PRO A 159 3.61 17.13 19.60
N TRP A 160 3.73 17.64 18.38
CA TRP A 160 2.59 18.12 17.58
C TRP A 160 1.97 17.05 16.67
N VAL A 161 2.55 15.85 16.63
CA VAL A 161 2.20 14.79 15.68
C VAL A 161 2.11 13.44 16.37
N GLU A 162 1.20 12.60 15.90
CA GLU A 162 1.14 11.18 16.28
C GLU A 162 0.81 10.29 15.08
N PHE A 163 0.96 8.98 15.23
CA PHE A 163 0.47 8.03 14.23
C PHE A 163 -1.05 7.95 14.28
N LEU A 164 -1.71 8.08 13.11
CA LEU A 164 -3.15 7.88 13.01
C LEU A 164 -3.55 6.47 13.47
N ALA A 165 -2.73 5.47 13.12
CA ALA A 165 -2.83 4.12 13.65
C ALA A 165 -2.04 4.01 14.97
N ALA A 166 -2.74 4.16 16.10
CA ALA A 166 -2.13 4.13 17.42
C ALA A 166 -1.42 2.80 17.74
N ASP A 167 -2.03 1.65 17.38
CA ASP A 167 -1.43 0.33 17.59
C ASP A 167 -0.33 0.05 16.56
N LYS A 168 0.89 -0.17 17.07
CA LYS A 168 2.07 -0.51 16.26
C LYS A 168 1.90 -1.77 15.42
N ALA A 169 1.16 -2.77 15.90
CA ALA A 169 1.00 -4.04 15.21
C ALA A 169 0.29 -3.89 13.86
N ILE A 170 -0.55 -2.86 13.73
CA ILE A 170 -1.32 -2.59 12.53
C ILE A 170 -0.78 -1.42 11.72
N ARG A 171 0.33 -0.77 12.10
CA ARG A 171 0.90 0.35 11.33
C ARG A 171 1.45 -0.14 9.99
N SER A 172 1.03 0.51 8.92
CA SER A 172 1.66 0.33 7.62
C SER A 172 3.10 0.83 7.67
N ASN A 173 4.04 0.03 7.16
CA ASN A 173 5.43 0.44 6.94
C ASN A 173 5.64 1.05 5.53
N THR A 174 4.62 1.04 4.66
CA THR A 174 4.69 1.67 3.33
C THR A 174 3.92 2.97 3.26
N SER A 175 2.78 3.09 3.92
CA SER A 175 1.96 4.29 3.89
C SER A 175 1.76 4.80 5.31
N VAL A 176 2.68 5.63 5.77
CA VAL A 176 2.68 6.11 7.15
C VAL A 176 1.73 7.30 7.26
N THR A 177 0.63 7.13 7.99
CA THR A 177 -0.37 8.17 8.24
C THR A 177 -0.18 8.79 9.63
N LEU A 178 -0.27 10.12 9.67
CA LEU A 178 0.01 10.92 10.84
C LEU A 178 -1.12 11.91 11.10
N SER A 179 -1.49 12.07 12.36
CA SER A 179 -2.45 13.06 12.83
C SER A 179 -1.72 14.23 13.48
N ILE A 180 -2.26 15.45 13.31
CA ILE A 180 -1.73 16.65 13.96
C ILE A 180 -2.49 16.84 15.27
N THR A 181 -1.77 16.74 16.39
CA THR A 181 -2.33 16.73 17.75
C THR A 181 -2.12 18.02 18.51
N ASP A 182 -1.36 18.97 17.96
CA ASP A 182 -1.16 20.27 18.59
C ASP A 182 -2.53 20.93 18.86
N PRO A 183 -2.83 21.36 20.10
CA PRO A 183 -4.14 21.91 20.46
C PRO A 183 -4.59 23.09 19.60
N ARG A 184 -3.66 23.87 19.05
CA ARG A 184 -3.97 25.02 18.17
C ARG A 184 -4.55 24.57 16.83
N VAL A 185 -4.17 23.38 16.36
CA VAL A 185 -4.68 22.78 15.13
C VAL A 185 -5.85 21.85 15.43
N ALA A 186 -5.72 20.98 16.44
CA ALA A 186 -6.76 20.03 16.83
C ALA A 186 -8.04 20.71 17.34
N GLY A 187 -7.96 21.95 17.84
CA GLY A 187 -9.10 22.77 18.22
C GLY A 187 -9.87 23.41 17.06
N LEU A 188 -9.35 23.33 15.82
CA LEU A 188 -10.05 23.81 14.63
C LEU A 188 -11.15 22.82 14.21
N ASP A 189 -12.16 23.32 13.48
CA ASP A 189 -13.13 22.46 12.83
C ASP A 189 -12.48 21.66 11.67
N ASP A 190 -13.19 20.65 11.15
CA ASP A 190 -12.67 19.78 10.07
C ASP A 190 -12.15 20.59 8.88
N LYS A 191 -12.84 21.68 8.52
CA LYS A 191 -12.42 22.55 7.43
C LYS A 191 -11.13 23.29 7.77
N GLY A 192 -11.02 23.86 8.96
CA GLY A 192 -9.83 24.55 9.43
C GLY A 192 -8.61 23.63 9.50
N GLN A 193 -8.78 22.39 9.96
CA GLN A 193 -7.71 21.39 9.97
C GLN A 193 -7.28 21.01 8.55
N GLN A 194 -8.24 20.80 7.62
CA GLN A 194 -7.93 20.53 6.22
C GLN A 194 -7.20 21.70 5.55
N ASP A 195 -7.61 22.93 5.82
CA ASP A 195 -6.97 24.13 5.27
C ASP A 195 -5.59 24.36 5.89
N PHE A 196 -5.39 24.00 7.17
CA PHE A 196 -4.07 23.96 7.80
C PHE A 196 -3.14 22.97 7.08
N VAL A 197 -3.59 21.72 6.90
CA VAL A 197 -2.79 20.68 6.22
C VAL A 197 -2.43 21.13 4.79
N LYS A 198 -3.37 21.74 4.05
CA LYS A 198 -3.08 22.27 2.71
C LYS A 198 -1.99 23.33 2.71
N LYS A 199 -2.02 24.29 3.64
CA LYS A 199 -0.99 25.33 3.76
C LYS A 199 0.36 24.70 4.14
N PHE A 200 0.36 23.78 5.09
CA PHE A 200 1.54 23.05 5.53
C PHE A 200 2.22 22.33 4.36
N VAL A 201 1.47 21.55 3.57
CA VAL A 201 2.05 20.82 2.43
C VAL A 201 2.49 21.77 1.32
N ALA A 202 1.76 22.86 1.09
CA ALA A 202 2.13 23.86 0.08
C ALA A 202 3.46 24.58 0.39
N LEU A 203 3.80 24.78 1.68
CA LEU A 203 5.11 25.31 2.07
C LEU A 203 6.23 24.35 1.69
N LEU A 204 6.05 23.05 1.95
CA LEU A 204 7.04 22.03 1.62
C LEU A 204 7.22 21.88 0.10
N GLU A 205 6.13 21.89 -0.65
CA GLU A 205 6.15 21.84 -2.12
C GLU A 205 6.88 23.05 -2.72
N LYS A 206 6.65 24.25 -2.17
CA LYS A 206 7.31 25.49 -2.61
C LYS A 206 8.83 25.42 -2.46
N GLU A 207 9.30 24.81 -1.38
CA GLU A 207 10.73 24.62 -1.10
C GLU A 207 11.30 23.36 -1.78
N ASN A 208 10.49 22.63 -2.55
CA ASN A 208 10.84 21.34 -3.17
C ASN A 208 11.32 20.30 -2.14
N ALA A 209 10.83 20.39 -0.90
CA ALA A 209 11.22 19.52 0.20
C ALA A 209 10.40 18.22 0.25
N ALA A 210 9.14 18.27 -0.16
CA ALA A 210 8.24 17.11 -0.18
C ALA A 210 7.08 17.31 -1.16
N TYR A 211 6.57 16.21 -1.71
CA TYR A 211 5.40 16.18 -2.58
C TYR A 211 4.46 15.03 -2.20
N ASP A 212 3.16 15.21 -2.43
CA ASP A 212 2.12 14.18 -2.22
C ASP A 212 2.10 13.56 -0.80
N ILE A 213 2.45 14.37 0.21
CA ILE A 213 2.45 13.95 1.62
C ILE A 213 1.16 14.33 2.38
N GLY A 214 0.18 14.93 1.70
CA GLY A 214 -1.12 15.21 2.29
C GLY A 214 -1.94 13.93 2.48
N GLY A 215 -2.71 13.86 3.57
CA GLY A 215 -3.70 12.79 3.74
C GLY A 215 -4.74 12.78 2.61
N TYR A 216 -5.33 11.62 2.35
CA TYR A 216 -6.43 11.54 1.37
C TYR A 216 -7.63 12.39 1.82
N LYS A 217 -8.36 12.94 0.86
CA LYS A 217 -9.58 13.74 1.13
C LYS A 217 -10.62 13.03 2.00
N ALA A 218 -10.69 11.70 1.91
CA ALA A 218 -11.63 10.88 2.67
C ALA A 218 -11.05 10.38 4.02
N ALA A 219 -9.79 10.68 4.32
CA ALA A 219 -9.14 10.38 5.59
C ALA A 219 -9.24 11.59 6.54
N PRO A 220 -9.07 11.38 7.85
CA PRO A 220 -8.91 12.49 8.80
C PRO A 220 -7.79 13.45 8.35
N PRO A 221 -7.90 14.76 8.68
CA PRO A 221 -6.85 15.72 8.38
C PRO A 221 -5.51 15.25 8.97
N GLY A 222 -4.48 15.23 8.13
CA GLY A 222 -3.18 14.70 8.53
C GLY A 222 -2.21 14.57 7.36
N LEU A 223 -1.09 13.92 7.63
CA LEU A 223 -0.04 13.64 6.65
C LEU A 223 -0.06 12.15 6.29
N ARG A 224 0.40 11.83 5.08
CA ARG A 224 0.59 10.47 4.59
C ARG A 224 1.91 10.40 3.82
N ILE A 225 2.92 9.83 4.45
CA ILE A 225 4.27 9.74 3.89
C ILE A 225 4.51 8.32 3.36
N TRP A 226 4.97 8.21 2.12
CA TRP A 226 5.33 6.93 1.53
C TRP A 226 6.70 6.47 2.03
N CYS A 227 6.79 5.21 2.43
CA CYS A 227 7.96 4.54 3.01
C CYS A 227 8.22 3.18 2.33
N GLY A 228 7.76 3.01 1.08
CA GLY A 228 8.02 1.82 0.27
C GLY A 228 9.51 1.59 0.00
N ALA A 229 9.84 0.43 -0.58
CA ALA A 229 11.22 -0.04 -0.72
C ALA A 229 12.11 0.90 -1.55
N THR A 230 11.53 1.63 -2.50
CA THR A 230 12.21 2.61 -3.37
C THR A 230 12.57 3.92 -2.69
N VAL A 231 12.07 4.18 -1.47
CA VAL A 231 12.44 5.36 -0.68
C VAL A 231 13.70 5.06 0.14
N GLU A 232 14.61 6.02 0.20
CA GLU A 232 15.80 5.94 1.07
C GLU A 232 15.51 6.49 2.46
N ALA A 233 15.93 5.77 3.51
CA ALA A 233 15.80 6.22 4.90
C ALA A 233 16.48 7.58 5.14
N ALA A 234 17.61 7.83 4.49
CA ALA A 234 18.34 9.09 4.58
C ALA A 234 17.55 10.29 4.02
N ASP A 235 16.64 10.09 3.07
CA ASP A 235 15.79 11.15 2.56
C ASP A 235 14.62 11.43 3.51
N LEU A 236 14.12 10.41 4.20
CA LEU A 236 13.17 10.59 5.31
C LEU A 236 13.82 11.32 6.49
N GLU A 237 15.08 11.03 6.81
CA GLU A 237 15.82 11.75 7.86
C GLU A 237 15.93 13.24 7.52
N LYS A 238 16.24 13.57 6.26
CA LYS A 238 16.25 14.96 5.76
C LYS A 238 14.86 15.59 5.73
N LEU A 239 13.80 14.81 5.48
CA LEU A 239 12.42 15.30 5.47
C LEU A 239 11.97 15.75 6.86
N THR A 240 12.34 15.04 7.93
CA THR A 240 11.75 15.29 9.25
C THR A 240 11.95 16.72 9.80
N PRO A 241 13.13 17.39 9.68
CA PRO A 241 13.27 18.80 10.06
C PRO A 241 12.44 19.75 9.19
N TRP A 242 12.21 19.42 7.92
CA TRP A 242 11.33 20.21 7.05
C TRP A 242 9.88 20.14 7.53
N LEU A 243 9.42 18.98 7.99
CA LEU A 243 8.09 18.83 8.60
C LEU A 243 7.95 19.73 9.83
N ASP A 244 8.96 19.75 10.71
CA ASP A 244 8.95 20.58 11.90
C ASP A 244 8.94 22.09 11.56
N TRP A 245 9.76 22.50 10.59
CA TRP A 245 9.78 23.87 10.09
C TRP A 245 8.42 24.29 9.49
N ALA A 246 7.87 23.48 8.58
CA ALA A 246 6.61 23.79 7.92
C ALA A 246 5.45 23.84 8.93
N PHE A 247 5.48 23.00 9.96
CA PHE A 247 4.52 23.04 11.06
C PHE A 247 4.61 24.38 11.79
N ALA A 248 5.82 24.77 12.23
CA ALA A 248 6.04 26.01 12.97
C ALA A 248 5.58 27.25 12.17
N GLU A 249 5.94 27.33 10.89
CA GLU A 249 5.52 28.42 9.99
C GLU A 249 4.00 28.44 9.80
N THR A 250 3.38 27.28 9.59
CA THR A 250 1.92 27.23 9.36
C THR A 250 1.15 27.60 10.62
N VAL A 251 1.57 27.10 11.80
CA VAL A 251 0.92 27.44 13.07
C VAL A 251 1.07 28.92 13.41
N ALA A 252 2.19 29.56 13.07
CA ALA A 252 2.37 31.00 13.28
C ALA A 252 1.32 31.84 12.52
N THR A 253 0.66 31.28 11.49
CA THR A 253 -0.43 31.95 10.77
C THR A 253 -1.81 31.83 11.43
N LEU A 254 -1.95 31.05 12.51
CA LEU A 254 -3.25 30.78 13.15
C LEU A 254 -3.68 31.86 14.16
N GLY A 255 -2.79 32.78 14.57
CA GLY A 255 -3.12 33.88 15.49
C GLY A 255 -3.11 33.45 16.95
#